data_AF-A0A503KM40-F1
#
_entry.id   AF-A0A503KM40-F1
#
_cell.length_a   1.000
_cell.length_b   1.000
_cell.length_c   1.000
_cell.angle_alpha   90.00
_cell.angle_beta   90.00
_cell.angle_gamma   90.00
#
_symmetry.space_group_name_H-M   'P 1'
#
loop_
_entity.id
_entity.type
_entity.pdbx_description
1 polymer ?
#
loop_
_entity_poly.entity_id
_entity_poly.type
_entity_poly.pdbx_seq_one_letter_code
_entity_poly.pdbx_strand_id
1 'polypeptide(L)'
;MAAGHVEIVLFEQSLGDGGRMHRPFGDRVADAADKTGGQVLFDVRIDGDARIQRIAAIGYGDADAAIVVMDKSGELKCASVNGDATLLVANLAAWEASPLSEHAHAEYRGTAMILLAKLRSSGQLG
;
A
#
# COMPACT_ATOMS: atom_id res chain seq x y z
N MET A 1 5.81 -13.44 5.16
CA MET A 1 4.45 -13.89 5.59
C MET A 1 3.52 -12.70 5.92
N ALA A 2 3.92 -11.46 5.63
CA ALA A 2 3.22 -10.24 6.03
C ALA A 2 1.83 -10.00 5.40
N ALA A 3 1.67 -10.23 4.09
CA ALA A 3 0.46 -9.83 3.38
C ALA A 3 -0.82 -10.56 3.83
N GLY A 4 -0.73 -11.85 4.19
CA GLY A 4 -1.91 -12.60 4.64
C GLY A 4 -2.46 -12.11 5.98
N HIS A 5 -1.60 -11.63 6.89
CA HIS A 5 -2.05 -11.02 8.15
C HIS A 5 -2.74 -9.67 7.90
N VAL A 6 -2.21 -8.87 6.97
CA VAL A 6 -2.87 -7.63 6.53
C VAL A 6 -4.21 -7.92 5.89
N GLU A 7 -4.30 -8.93 5.01
CA GLU A 7 -5.53 -9.33 4.34
C GLU A 7 -6.65 -9.62 5.33
N ILE A 8 -6.35 -10.44 6.34
CA ILE A 8 -7.30 -10.82 7.38
C ILE A 8 -7.77 -9.58 8.14
N VAL A 9 -6.88 -8.67 8.52
CA VAL A 9 -7.26 -7.45 9.24
C VAL A 9 -8.11 -6.51 8.36
N LEU A 10 -7.75 -6.32 7.09
CA LEU A 10 -8.53 -5.51 6.16
C LEU A 10 -9.92 -6.13 5.90
N PHE A 11 -9.99 -7.45 5.86
CA PHE A 11 -11.25 -8.19 5.73
C PHE A 11 -12.12 -8.04 6.98
N GLU A 12 -11.55 -8.20 8.18
CA GLU A 12 -12.25 -7.96 9.45
C GLU A 12 -12.76 -6.51 9.57
N GLN A 13 -11.95 -5.53 9.15
CA GLN A 13 -12.38 -4.14 9.06
C GLN A 13 -13.56 -3.97 8.10
N SER A 14 -13.55 -4.65 6.96
CA SER A 14 -14.64 -4.59 5.98
C SER A 14 -15.93 -5.25 6.49
N LEU A 15 -15.84 -6.28 7.32
CA LEU A 15 -16.99 -6.92 7.97
C LEU A 15 -17.54 -6.10 9.15
N GLY A 16 -16.66 -5.42 9.89
CA GLY A 16 -17.02 -4.57 11.04
C GLY A 16 -17.59 -3.20 10.67
N ASP A 17 -17.36 -2.71 9.46
CA ASP A 17 -17.85 -1.41 8.95
C ASP A 17 -19.31 -1.47 8.43
N GLY A 18 -20.14 -2.38 8.98
CA GLY A 18 -21.53 -2.67 8.57
C GLY A 18 -22.56 -1.53 8.74
N GLY A 19 -22.28 -0.34 8.21
CA GLY A 19 -23.22 0.78 8.09
C GLY A 19 -22.70 2.16 8.48
N ARG A 20 -21.41 2.33 8.82
CA ARG A 20 -20.82 3.65 9.12
C ARG A 20 -19.81 4.03 8.04
N MET A 21 -19.90 5.28 7.58
CA MET A 21 -18.99 5.96 6.66
C MET A 21 -17.65 5.26 6.48
N HIS A 22 -17.36 4.79 5.26
CA HIS A 22 -16.09 4.16 4.92
C HIS A 22 -14.93 4.98 5.49
N ARG A 23 -14.16 4.39 6.41
CA ARG A 23 -12.97 5.04 6.96
C ARG A 23 -12.00 5.42 5.84
N PRO A 24 -11.31 6.58 5.95
CA PRO A 24 -10.25 6.94 5.02
C PRO A 24 -9.25 5.81 4.84
N PHE A 25 -8.73 5.65 3.62
CA PHE A 25 -7.74 4.61 3.30
C PHE A 25 -6.54 4.63 4.25
N GLY A 26 -6.00 5.82 4.55
CA GLY A 26 -4.87 5.97 5.46
C GLY A 26 -5.16 5.39 6.84
N ASP A 27 -6.35 5.65 7.39
CA ASP A 27 -6.76 5.14 8.70
C ASP A 27 -6.89 3.62 8.70
N ARG A 28 -7.42 3.03 7.61
CA ARG A 28 -7.55 1.57 7.47
C ARG A 28 -6.19 0.89 7.40
N VAL A 29 -5.26 1.46 6.63
CA VAL A 29 -3.89 0.96 6.50
C VAL A 29 -3.13 1.13 7.82
N ALA A 30 -3.30 2.25 8.51
CA ALA A 30 -2.67 2.48 9.82
C ALA A 30 -3.16 1.51 10.89
N ASP A 31 -4.48 1.27 10.97
CA ASP A 31 -5.05 0.26 11.87
C ASP A 31 -4.58 -1.16 11.51
N ALA A 32 -4.44 -1.47 10.22
CA ALA A 32 -3.88 -2.75 9.78
C ALA A 32 -2.40 -2.90 10.17
N ALA A 33 -1.60 -1.84 10.02
CA ALA A 33 -0.21 -1.82 10.44
C ALA A 33 -0.10 -2.05 11.95
N ASP A 34 -0.85 -1.30 12.76
CA ASP A 34 -0.84 -1.41 14.23
C ASP A 34 -1.22 -2.82 14.70
N LYS A 35 -2.31 -3.38 14.16
CA LYS A 35 -2.80 -4.72 14.52
C LYS A 35 -1.86 -5.86 14.10
N THR A 36 -1.08 -5.66 13.05
CA THR A 36 -0.13 -6.67 12.56
C THR A 36 1.28 -6.45 13.09
N GLY A 37 1.53 -5.40 13.88
CA GLY A 37 2.85 -5.03 14.37
C GLY A 37 3.78 -4.45 13.30
N GLY A 38 3.21 -3.96 12.20
CA GLY A 38 3.93 -3.28 11.12
C GLY A 38 3.88 -1.75 11.23
N GLN A 39 4.56 -1.07 10.31
CA GLN A 39 4.56 0.38 10.19
C GLN A 39 4.24 0.82 8.77
N VAL A 40 3.38 1.83 8.63
CA VAL A 40 3.10 2.43 7.31
C VAL A 40 4.34 3.13 6.80
N LEU A 41 4.84 2.68 5.64
CA LEU A 41 6.04 3.21 4.99
C LEU A 41 5.71 4.38 4.07
N PHE A 42 4.60 4.31 3.34
CA PHE A 42 4.09 5.39 2.49
C PHE A 42 2.59 5.19 2.20
N ASP A 43 1.90 6.28 1.83
CA ASP A 43 0.52 6.30 1.34
C ASP A 43 0.39 7.31 0.18
N VAL A 44 0.42 6.82 -1.06
CA VAL A 44 0.43 7.66 -2.26
C VAL A 44 -0.79 7.41 -3.15
N ARG A 45 -1.24 8.49 -3.80
CA ARG A 45 -2.32 8.41 -4.79
C ARG A 45 -1.76 7.95 -6.13
N ILE A 46 -2.50 7.07 -6.79
CA ILE A 46 -2.18 6.62 -8.14
C ILE A 46 -3.04 7.43 -9.11
N ASP A 47 -2.41 8.40 -9.75
CA ASP A 47 -3.00 9.14 -10.86
C ASP A 47 -2.60 8.48 -12.17
N GLY A 48 -3.59 8.07 -12.98
CA GLY A 48 -3.35 7.46 -14.30
C GLY A 48 -3.65 5.96 -14.41
N ASP A 49 -4.01 5.29 -13.31
CA ASP A 49 -4.52 3.92 -13.37
C ASP A 49 -6.05 3.86 -13.48
N ALA A 50 -6.56 2.91 -14.28
CA ALA A 50 -7.98 2.75 -14.51
C ALA A 50 -8.72 2.12 -13.31
N ARG A 51 -8.04 1.27 -12.53
CA ARG A 51 -8.65 0.45 -11.47
C ARG A 51 -8.23 0.88 -10.08
N ILE A 52 -6.97 1.24 -9.88
CA ILE A 52 -6.39 1.61 -8.59
C ILE A 52 -6.37 3.13 -8.44
N GLN A 53 -6.72 3.62 -7.26
CA GLN A 53 -6.65 5.04 -6.92
C GLN A 53 -5.60 5.35 -5.84
N ARG A 54 -5.21 4.36 -5.04
CA ARG A 54 -4.26 4.56 -3.94
C ARG A 54 -3.46 3.31 -3.65
N ILE A 55 -2.23 3.51 -3.21
CA ILE A 55 -1.32 2.44 -2.79
C ILE A 55 -0.60 2.87 -1.52
N ALA A 56 -0.46 1.95 -0.59
CA ALA A 56 0.35 2.10 0.60
C ALA A 56 1.20 0.85 0.82
N ALA A 57 2.28 1.01 1.59
CA ALA A 57 3.08 -0.11 2.05
C ALA A 57 3.14 -0.14 3.58
N ILE A 58 3.11 -1.35 4.14
CA ILE A 58 3.32 -1.64 5.55
C ILE A 58 4.60 -2.47 5.65
N GLY A 59 5.60 -1.98 6.37
CA GLY A 59 6.87 -2.65 6.63
C GLY A 59 6.85 -3.42 7.95
N TYR A 60 7.57 -4.53 7.99
CA TYR A 60 7.67 -5.46 9.13
C TYR A 60 9.12 -5.73 9.55
N GLY A 61 10.03 -4.78 9.35
CA GLY A 61 11.46 -4.95 9.66
C GLY A 61 12.28 -5.42 8.45
N ASP A 62 13.05 -6.51 8.59
CA ASP A 62 14.04 -7.07 7.64
C ASP A 62 13.49 -7.36 6.22
N ALA A 63 13.19 -6.30 5.47
CA ALA A 63 12.71 -6.31 4.09
C ALA A 63 11.33 -6.95 3.82
N ASP A 64 10.63 -7.42 4.86
CA ASP A 64 9.24 -7.84 4.73
C ASP A 64 8.32 -6.61 4.65
N ALA A 65 7.59 -6.49 3.54
CA ALA A 65 6.57 -5.47 3.37
C ALA A 65 5.31 -6.03 2.72
N ALA A 66 4.17 -5.50 3.11
CA ALA A 66 2.87 -5.73 2.48
C ALA A 66 2.44 -4.46 1.76
N ILE A 67 2.01 -4.59 0.51
CA ILE A 67 1.34 -3.52 -0.22
C ILE A 67 -0.14 -3.63 0.03
N VAL A 68 -0.77 -2.50 0.32
CA VAL A 68 -2.22 -2.35 0.28
C VAL A 68 -2.57 -1.44 -0.87
N VAL A 69 -3.44 -1.89 -1.77
CA VAL A 69 -4.00 -1.05 -2.83
C VAL A 69 -5.48 -0.83 -2.58
N MET A 70 -5.96 0.35 -2.93
CA MET A 70 -7.38 0.65 -2.98
C MET A 70 -7.80 0.86 -4.41
N ASP A 71 -8.81 0.11 -4.83
CA ASP A 71 -9.43 0.30 -6.12
C ASP A 71 -10.37 1.53 -6.10
N LYS A 72 -10.87 1.93 -7.27
CA LYS A 72 -11.83 3.04 -7.39
C LYS A 72 -13.22 2.72 -6.83
N SER A 73 -13.54 1.46 -6.55
CA SER A 73 -14.79 1.07 -5.89
C SER A 73 -14.71 1.21 -4.36
N GLY A 74 -13.50 1.34 -3.81
CA GLY A 74 -13.23 1.41 -2.37
C GLY A 74 -12.84 0.05 -1.77
N GLU A 75 -12.73 -0.98 -2.60
CA GLU A 75 -12.22 -2.30 -2.23
C GLU A 75 -10.71 -2.22 -1.97
N LEU A 76 -10.27 -2.87 -0.89
CA LEU A 76 -8.85 -2.99 -0.57
C LEU A 76 -8.35 -4.37 -0.95
N LYS A 77 -7.18 -4.40 -1.58
CA LYS A 77 -6.44 -5.63 -1.85
C LYS A 77 -5.07 -5.52 -1.24
N CYS A 78 -4.51 -6.63 -0.79
CA CYS A 78 -3.15 -6.67 -0.28
C CYS A 78 -2.29 -7.62 -1.10
N ALA A 79 -1.01 -7.30 -1.22
CA ALA A 79 -0.01 -8.10 -1.91
C ALA A 79 1.28 -8.13 -1.10
N SER A 80 1.97 -9.27 -1.08
CA SER A 80 3.30 -9.34 -0.46
C SER A 80 4.35 -8.78 -1.39
N VAL A 81 5.24 -7.93 -0.88
CA VAL A 81 6.39 -7.45 -1.62
C VAL A 81 7.44 -8.56 -1.69
N ASN A 82 7.93 -8.85 -2.90
CA ASN A 82 9.05 -9.77 -3.10
C ASN A 82 10.03 -9.26 -4.18
N GLY A 83 11.30 -9.65 -4.05
CA GLY A 83 12.35 -9.38 -5.04
C GLY A 83 12.47 -7.89 -5.42
N ASP A 84 12.39 -7.59 -6.71
CA ASP A 84 12.53 -6.22 -7.23
C ASP A 84 11.51 -5.23 -6.68
N ALA A 85 10.33 -5.70 -6.25
CA ALA A 85 9.31 -4.82 -5.67
C ALA A 85 9.80 -4.22 -4.34
N THR A 86 10.68 -4.90 -3.61
CA THR A 86 11.27 -4.42 -2.35
C THR A 86 12.07 -3.15 -2.57
N LEU A 87 12.84 -3.08 -3.66
CA LEU A 87 13.62 -1.89 -3.99
C LEU A 87 12.72 -0.69 -4.31
N LEU A 88 11.63 -0.92 -5.05
CA LEU A 88 10.64 0.12 -5.37
C LEU A 88 9.93 0.65 -4.12
N VAL A 89 9.61 -0.24 -3.19
CA VAL A 89 9.01 0.11 -1.89
C VAL A 89 9.99 0.92 -1.06
N ALA A 90 11.26 0.51 -0.99
CA ALA A 90 12.29 1.26 -0.28
C ALA A 90 12.49 2.66 -0.88
N ASN A 91 12.49 2.78 -2.21
CA ASN A 91 12.60 4.08 -2.89
C ASN A 91 11.39 4.99 -2.60
N LEU A 92 10.17 4.44 -2.60
CA LEU A 92 8.95 5.21 -2.26
C LEU A 92 8.91 5.59 -0.78
N ALA A 93 9.36 4.71 0.11
CA ALA A 93 9.46 4.99 1.54
C ALA A 93 10.51 6.07 1.82
N ALA A 94 11.67 6.00 1.16
CA ALA A 94 12.70 7.03 1.25
C ALA A 94 12.20 8.38 0.72
N TRP A 95 11.42 8.36 -0.37
CA TRP A 95 10.78 9.56 -0.91
C TRP A 95 9.76 10.15 0.07
N GLU A 96 8.87 9.34 0.67
CA GLU A 96 7.88 9.84 1.64
C GLU A 96 8.55 10.42 2.90
N ALA A 97 9.71 9.87 3.29
CA ALA A 97 10.51 10.36 4.40
C ALA A 97 11.37 11.59 4.05
N SER A 98 11.49 11.96 2.78
CA SER A 98 12.27 13.13 2.34
C SER A 98 11.58 14.45 2.74
N PRO A 99 12.33 15.57 2.80
CA PRO A 99 11.72 16.88 2.98
C PRO A 99 10.81 17.27 1.80
N LEU A 100 9.74 18.01 2.06
CA LEU A 100 8.79 18.50 1.02
C LEU A 100 9.46 19.20 -0.19
N SER A 101 10.62 19.82 0.00
CA SER A 101 11.40 20.45 -1.08
C SER A 101 11.86 19.44 -2.15
N GLU A 102 12.16 18.21 -1.75
CA GLU A 102 12.57 17.11 -2.63
C GLU A 102 11.35 16.41 -3.27
N HIS A 103 10.18 16.46 -2.63
CA HIS A 103 8.95 15.90 -3.19
C HIS A 103 8.57 16.55 -4.53
N ALA A 104 8.91 17.83 -4.71
CA ALA A 104 8.65 18.57 -5.94
C ALA A 104 9.52 18.14 -7.13
N HIS A 105 10.68 17.51 -6.86
CA HIS A 105 11.67 17.16 -7.88
C HIS A 105 11.75 15.65 -8.15
N ALA A 106 11.26 14.82 -7.22
CA ALA A 106 11.32 13.37 -7.34
C ALA A 106 10.06 12.79 -8.02
N GLU A 107 10.27 12.04 -9.11
CA GLU A 107 9.21 11.34 -9.85
C GLU A 107 8.70 10.09 -9.09
N TYR A 108 7.93 10.28 -8.02
CA TYR A 108 7.33 9.16 -7.29
C TYR A 108 6.24 8.43 -8.09
N ARG A 109 5.52 9.16 -8.96
CA ARG A 109 4.42 8.60 -9.77
C ARG A 109 4.88 7.47 -10.69
N GLY A 110 6.05 7.63 -11.31
CA GLY A 110 6.65 6.59 -12.17
C GLY A 110 6.96 5.32 -11.37
N THR A 111 7.62 5.48 -10.23
CA THR A 111 7.97 4.37 -9.33
C THR A 111 6.73 3.64 -8.80
N ALA A 112 5.69 4.38 -8.40
CA ALA A 112 4.43 3.80 -7.91
C ALA A 112 3.68 3.03 -9.01
N MET A 113 3.67 3.54 -10.25
CA MET A 113 3.09 2.84 -11.41
C MET A 113 3.87 1.57 -11.77
N ILE A 114 5.21 1.60 -11.73
CA ILE A 114 6.05 0.43 -11.98
C ILE A 114 5.81 -0.64 -10.90
N LEU A 115 5.72 -0.23 -9.62
CA LEU A 115 5.39 -1.12 -8.52
C LEU A 115 4.03 -1.79 -8.76
N LEU A 116 3.01 -1.01 -9.10
CA LEU A 116 1.68 -1.53 -9.39
C LEU A 116 1.68 -2.53 -10.55
N ALA A 117 2.41 -2.22 -11.63
CA ALA A 117 2.55 -3.12 -12.77
C ALA A 117 3.23 -4.45 -12.38
N LYS A 118 4.26 -4.41 -11.54
CA LYS A 118 4.93 -5.63 -11.04
C LYS A 118 3.98 -6.49 -10.20
N LEU A 119 3.20 -5.89 -9.30
CA LEU A 119 2.22 -6.60 -8.46
C LEU A 119 1.08 -7.22 -9.28
N ARG A 120 0.72 -6.60 -10.41
CA ARG A 120 -0.22 -7.22 -11.37
C ARG A 120 0.41 -8.38 -12.12
N SER A 121 1.65 -8.23 -12.59
CA SER A 121 2.35 -9.30 -13.31
C SER A 121 2.63 -10.53 -12.45
N SER A 122 2.76 -10.36 -11.13
CA SER A 122 2.91 -11.46 -10.17
C SER A 122 1.59 -12.16 -9.83
N GLY A 123 0.46 -11.70 -10.37
CA GLY A 123 -0.87 -12.25 -10.09
C GLY A 123 -1.44 -11.90 -8.72
N GLN A 124 -0.78 -11.01 -7.97
CA GLN A 124 -1.19 -10.65 -6.60
C GLN A 124 -2.34 -9.62 -6.57
N LEU A 125 -2.65 -8.98 -7.69
CA LEU A 125 -3.70 -7.95 -7.83
C LEU A 125 -4.79 -8.35 -8.83
N GLY A 126 -5.06 -9.65 -8.96
CA GLY A 126 -6.10 -10.22 -9.84
C GLY A 126 -7.46 -9.59 -9.68
#